data_AF-A0A417FBS3-F1
#
_entry.id   AF-A0A417FBS3-F1
#
_cell.length_a   1.000
_cell.length_b   1.000
_cell.length_c   1.000
_cell.angle_alpha   90.00
_cell.angle_beta   90.00
_cell.angle_gamma   90.00
#
_symmetry.space_group_name_H-M   'P 1'
#
loop_
_entity.id
_entity.type
_entity.pdbx_description
1 polymer ?
#
loop_
_entity_poly.entity_id
_entity_poly.type
_entity_poly.pdbx_seq_one_letter_code
_entity_poly.pdbx_strand_id
1 'polypeptide(L)'
;MMEKMIALQQKRRSKKGGFTLVELIVVLVILAILAALLIPALTGYIDKAKQKRIVAETRQCVMAAQTLLDEDYGAGNNTGALSDFATSGKFTKKNVAQLAEVDENKITSVAASGGKITSLVYTDGKACTYTGSATGSGTYVVGD
;
A
#
# COMPACT_ATOMS: atom_id res chain seq x y z
N MET A 1 -14.73 -17.42 72.19
CA MET A 1 -13.94 -16.45 71.40
C MET A 1 -13.68 -16.92 69.95
N MET A 2 -13.65 -18.24 69.70
CA MET A 2 -13.35 -18.84 68.40
C MET A 2 -14.51 -18.75 67.36
N GLU A 3 -15.77 -18.78 67.81
CA GLU A 3 -16.95 -18.70 66.91
C GLU A 3 -17.06 -17.36 66.17
N LYS A 4 -16.67 -16.25 66.81
CA LYS A 4 -16.72 -14.91 66.19
C LYS A 4 -15.68 -14.75 65.06
N MET A 5 -14.59 -15.53 65.07
CA MET A 5 -13.58 -15.50 64.01
C MET A 5 -14.03 -16.22 62.74
N ILE A 6 -14.76 -17.33 62.85
CA ILE A 6 -15.29 -18.10 61.71
C ILE A 6 -16.39 -17.30 60.99
N ALA A 7 -17.29 -16.66 61.74
CA ALA A 7 -18.36 -15.83 61.17
C ALA A 7 -17.85 -14.63 60.36
N LEU A 8 -16.70 -14.04 60.75
CA LEU A 8 -16.08 -12.93 60.03
C LEU A 8 -15.37 -13.35 58.73
N GLN A 9 -14.82 -14.57 58.67
CA GLN A 9 -14.26 -15.13 57.44
C GLN A 9 -15.36 -15.47 56.41
N GLN A 10 -16.53 -15.93 56.86
CA GLN A 10 -17.67 -16.26 55.99
C GLN A 10 -18.29 -15.00 55.38
N LYS A 11 -18.35 -13.88 56.13
CA LYS A 11 -18.88 -12.58 55.67
C LYS A 11 -18.01 -11.89 54.61
N ARG A 12 -16.72 -12.26 54.49
CA ARG A 12 -15.80 -11.73 53.46
C ARG A 12 -15.89 -12.48 52.12
N ARG A 13 -16.38 -13.72 52.10
CA ARG A 13 -16.48 -14.54 50.88
C ARG A 13 -17.71 -14.20 50.01
N SER A 14 -18.76 -13.59 50.58
CA SER A 14 -19.98 -13.22 49.84
C SER A 14 -19.93 -11.84 49.17
N LYS A 15 -18.83 -11.08 49.31
CA LYS A 15 -18.66 -9.74 48.71
C LYS A 15 -17.83 -9.71 47.43
N LYS A 16 -17.37 -10.86 46.93
CA LYS A 16 -16.79 -10.93 45.59
C LYS A 16 -17.93 -11.03 44.58
N GLY A 17 -18.38 -9.88 44.07
CA GLY A 17 -19.25 -9.84 42.90
C GLY A 17 -18.52 -10.47 41.73
N GLY A 18 -18.98 -11.64 41.28
CA GLY A 18 -18.47 -12.29 40.08
C GLY A 18 -19.09 -11.65 38.84
N PHE A 19 -18.32 -11.61 37.76
CA PHE A 19 -18.83 -11.25 36.44
C PHE A 19 -19.82 -12.33 36.00
N THR A 20 -21.06 -11.96 35.67
CA THR A 20 -22.07 -12.91 35.23
C THR A 20 -21.82 -13.30 33.78
N LEU A 21 -22.16 -14.54 33.40
CA LEU A 21 -22.09 -14.97 32.00
C LEU A 21 -22.99 -14.10 31.10
N VAL A 22 -24.09 -13.59 31.65
CA VAL A 22 -25.01 -12.70 30.93
C VAL A 22 -24.34 -11.38 30.57
N GLU A 23 -23.58 -10.78 31.48
CA GLU A 23 -22.82 -9.55 31.19
C GLU A 23 -21.78 -9.76 30.07
N LEU A 24 -21.14 -10.93 30.00
CA LEU A 24 -20.19 -11.20 28.91
C LEU A 24 -20.91 -11.38 27.57
N ILE A 25 -22.05 -12.07 27.57
CA ILE A 25 -22.81 -12.33 26.34
C ILE A 25 -23.32 -11.01 25.75
N VAL A 26 -23.87 -10.11 26.57
CA VAL A 26 -24.37 -8.82 26.08
C VAL A 26 -23.25 -7.97 25.47
N VAL A 27 -22.07 -7.96 26.10
CA VAL A 27 -20.91 -7.22 25.57
C VAL A 27 -20.44 -7.79 24.23
N LEU A 28 -20.33 -9.12 24.12
CA LEU A 28 -19.94 -9.76 22.86
C LEU A 28 -20.96 -9.51 21.75
N VAL A 29 -22.26 -9.48 22.07
CA VAL A 29 -23.32 -9.14 21.11
C VAL A 29 -23.16 -7.72 20.59
N ILE A 30 -22.91 -6.74 21.46
CA ILE A 30 -22.69 -5.35 21.04
C ILE A 30 -21.42 -5.23 20.19
N LEU A 31 -20.32 -5.86 20.61
CA LEU A 31 -19.07 -5.86 19.83
C LEU A 31 -19.25 -6.50 18.46
N ALA A 32 -20.03 -7.58 18.35
CA ALA A 32 -20.32 -8.24 17.08
C ALA A 32 -21.09 -7.31 16.11
N ILE A 33 -22.11 -6.59 16.61
CA ILE A 33 -22.88 -5.64 15.79
C ILE A 33 -21.98 -4.49 15.31
N LEU A 34 -21.17 -3.91 16.20
CA LEU A 34 -20.25 -2.83 15.85
C LEU A 34 -19.20 -3.30 14.83
N ALA A 35 -18.62 -4.49 15.02
CA ALA A 35 -17.65 -5.07 14.09
C ALA A 35 -18.27 -5.32 12.72
N ALA A 36 -19.49 -5.85 12.66
CA ALA A 36 -20.18 -6.14 11.40
C ALA A 36 -20.39 -4.88 10.53
N LEU A 37 -20.67 -3.73 11.14
CA LEU A 37 -20.81 -2.46 10.42
C LEU A 37 -19.47 -1.81 10.07
N LEU A 38 -18.45 -1.97 10.92
CA LEU A 38 -17.17 -1.30 10.78
C LEU A 38 -16.24 -1.98 9.76
N ILE A 39 -16.24 -3.31 9.70
CA ILE A 39 -15.37 -4.09 8.79
C ILE A 39 -15.50 -3.66 7.31
N PRO A 40 -16.70 -3.62 6.68
CA PRO A 40 -16.82 -3.28 5.26
C PRO A 40 -16.40 -1.84 4.94
N ALA A 41 -16.61 -0.91 5.88
CA ALA A 41 -16.15 0.47 5.72
C ALA A 41 -14.61 0.52 5.75
N LEU A 42 -13.99 -0.18 6.71
CA LEU A 42 -12.54 -0.21 6.88
C LEU A 42 -11.82 -0.86 5.68
N THR A 43 -12.33 -1.97 5.15
CA THR A 43 -11.74 -2.63 3.98
C THR A 43 -11.71 -1.69 2.77
N GLY A 44 -12.80 -0.96 2.49
CA GLY A 44 -12.86 0.01 1.41
C GLY A 44 -11.86 1.17 1.56
N TYR A 45 -11.61 1.65 2.79
CA TYR A 45 -10.58 2.67 3.04
C TYR A 45 -9.16 2.15 2.84
N ILE A 46 -8.89 0.91 3.27
CA ILE A 46 -7.60 0.25 3.07
C ILE A 46 -7.31 0.10 1.57
N ASP A 47 -8.30 -0.32 0.78
CA ASP A 47 -8.12 -0.49 -0.66
C ASP A 47 -7.87 0.85 -1.38
N LYS A 48 -8.59 1.92 -1.01
CA LYS A 48 -8.31 3.27 -1.53
C LYS A 48 -6.92 3.77 -1.13
N ALA A 49 -6.48 3.49 0.10
CA ALA A 49 -5.14 3.85 0.55
C ALA A 49 -4.06 3.12 -0.24
N LYS A 50 -4.25 1.81 -0.49
CA LYS A 50 -3.37 1.01 -1.36
C LYS A 50 -3.34 1.58 -2.78
N GLN A 51 -4.49 1.86 -3.39
CA GLN A 51 -4.55 2.47 -4.73
C GLN A 51 -3.76 3.79 -4.80
N LYS A 52 -3.95 4.68 -3.81
CA LYS A 52 -3.20 5.94 -3.75
C LYS A 52 -1.70 5.74 -3.58
N ARG A 53 -1.27 4.76 -2.78
CA ARG A 53 0.15 4.42 -2.60
C ARG A 53 0.76 3.96 -3.91
N ILE A 54 0.11 3.01 -4.60
CA ILE A 54 0.58 2.47 -5.88
C ILE A 54 0.72 3.59 -6.91
N VAL A 55 -0.24 4.52 -6.99
CA VAL A 55 -0.14 5.68 -7.91
C VAL A 55 1.05 6.58 -7.55
N ALA A 56 1.31 6.82 -6.26
CA ALA A 56 2.45 7.62 -5.83
C ALA A 56 3.80 6.95 -6.17
N GLU A 57 3.93 5.64 -5.90
CA GLU A 57 5.10 4.84 -6.25
C GLU A 57 5.31 4.79 -7.77
N THR A 58 4.23 4.63 -8.55
CA THR A 58 4.27 4.69 -10.02
C THR A 58 4.79 6.04 -10.49
N ARG A 59 4.33 7.14 -9.88
CA ARG A 59 4.81 8.49 -10.22
C ARG A 59 6.29 8.66 -9.91
N GLN A 60 6.77 8.14 -8.78
CA GLN A 60 8.20 8.13 -8.46
C GLN A 60 9.00 7.36 -9.52
N CYS A 61 8.51 6.18 -9.94
CA CYS A 61 9.12 5.40 -11.00
C CYS A 61 9.16 6.15 -12.34
N VAL A 62 8.09 6.83 -12.73
CA VAL A 62 8.03 7.61 -13.99
C VAL A 62 9.02 8.77 -13.96
N MET A 63 9.12 9.51 -12.84
CA MET A 63 10.10 10.59 -12.71
C MET A 63 11.53 10.06 -12.75
N ALA A 64 11.83 8.97 -12.03
CA ALA A 64 13.14 8.33 -12.04
C ALA A 64 13.52 7.81 -13.44
N ALA A 65 12.55 7.17 -14.12
CA ALA A 65 12.70 6.69 -15.49
C ALA A 65 13.00 7.84 -16.46
N GLN A 66 12.26 8.95 -16.37
CA GLN A 66 12.49 10.12 -17.22
C GLN A 66 13.88 10.71 -16.99
N THR A 67 14.31 10.90 -15.73
CA THR A 67 15.64 11.43 -15.41
C THR A 67 16.75 10.58 -16.01
N LEU A 68 16.70 9.26 -15.82
CA LEU A 68 17.74 8.37 -16.33
C LEU A 68 17.73 8.26 -17.86
N LEU A 69 16.55 8.39 -18.47
CA LEU A 69 16.40 8.43 -19.92
C LEU A 69 17.00 9.71 -20.53
N ASP A 70 16.82 10.85 -19.86
CA ASP A 70 17.41 12.14 -20.24
C ASP A 70 18.94 12.12 -20.11
N GLU A 71 19.46 11.52 -19.03
CA GLU A 71 20.90 11.33 -18.84
C GLU A 71 21.53 10.50 -19.97
N ASP A 72 20.90 9.37 -20.33
CA ASP A 72 21.39 8.52 -21.42
C ASP A 72 21.26 9.21 -22.78
N TYR A 73 20.20 9.98 -23.01
CA TYR A 73 20.05 10.77 -24.22
C TYR A 73 21.19 11.79 -24.37
N GLY A 74 21.52 12.51 -23.28
CA GLY A 74 22.62 13.46 -23.25
C GLY A 74 24.00 12.82 -23.44
N ALA A 75 24.16 11.55 -23.06
CA ALA A 75 25.38 10.77 -23.30
C ALA A 75 25.52 10.25 -24.75
N GLY A 76 24.53 10.52 -25.62
CA GLY A 76 24.53 10.06 -27.02
C GLY A 76 23.99 8.64 -27.22
N ASN A 77 23.37 8.04 -26.20
CA ASN A 77 22.70 6.75 -26.35
C ASN A 77 21.37 6.93 -27.12
N ASN A 78 20.99 5.95 -27.94
CA ASN A 78 19.72 5.96 -28.67
C ASN A 78 18.54 5.61 -27.76
N THR A 79 18.06 6.60 -26.98
CA THR A 79 16.87 6.47 -26.11
C THR A 79 15.62 7.12 -26.70
N GLY A 80 15.66 7.51 -27.99
CA GLY A 80 14.57 8.20 -28.67
C GLY A 80 13.29 7.36 -28.86
N ALA A 81 13.40 6.03 -28.86
CA ALA A 81 12.25 5.12 -28.84
C ALA A 81 12.65 3.80 -28.18
N LEU A 82 11.95 3.43 -27.10
CA LEU A 82 12.20 2.22 -26.32
C LEU A 82 10.87 1.54 -26.00
N SER A 83 10.83 0.22 -26.15
CA SER A 83 9.69 -0.62 -25.75
C SER A 83 9.86 -1.27 -24.37
N ASP A 84 11.05 -1.15 -23.78
CA ASP A 84 11.37 -1.58 -22.41
C ASP A 84 12.65 -0.88 -21.89
N PHE A 85 13.04 -1.18 -20.65
CA PHE A 85 14.30 -0.73 -20.06
C PHE A 85 15.50 -1.13 -20.92
N ALA A 86 16.51 -0.25 -20.98
CA ALA A 86 17.75 -0.57 -21.65
C ALA A 86 18.52 -1.64 -20.85
N THR A 87 19.28 -2.48 -21.56
CA THR A 87 20.15 -3.51 -20.95
C THR A 87 21.48 -2.93 -20.46
N SER A 88 21.84 -1.74 -20.94
CA SER A 88 23.06 -1.02 -20.59
C SER A 88 22.76 0.49 -20.54
N GLY A 89 23.66 1.26 -19.95
CA GLY A 89 23.45 2.70 -19.71
C GLY A 89 22.88 2.97 -18.32
N LYS A 90 22.38 4.19 -18.13
CA LYS A 90 21.77 4.66 -16.88
C LYS A 90 20.30 4.27 -16.78
N PHE A 91 19.59 4.22 -17.90
CA PHE A 91 18.19 3.83 -18.02
C PHE A 91 18.00 2.31 -17.95
N THR A 92 18.39 1.71 -16.83
CA THR A 92 18.14 0.29 -16.55
C THR A 92 17.06 0.15 -15.48
N LYS A 93 16.35 -0.98 -15.51
CA LYS A 93 15.30 -1.30 -14.53
C LYS A 93 15.79 -1.17 -13.08
N LYS A 94 16.97 -1.71 -12.80
CA LYS A 94 17.63 -1.65 -11.48
C LYS A 94 17.89 -0.21 -11.03
N ASN A 95 18.41 0.64 -11.91
CA ASN A 95 18.70 2.03 -11.55
C ASN A 95 17.42 2.83 -11.32
N VAL A 96 16.37 2.58 -12.12
CA VAL A 96 15.05 3.20 -11.92
C VAL A 96 14.46 2.76 -10.58
N ALA A 97 14.52 1.46 -10.26
CA ALA A 97 14.06 0.94 -8.98
C ALA A 97 14.81 1.54 -7.79
N GLN A 98 16.13 1.66 -7.91
CA GLN A 98 16.98 2.26 -6.88
C GLN A 98 16.67 3.75 -6.68
N LEU A 99 16.50 4.52 -7.76
CA LEU A 99 16.23 5.95 -7.71
C LEU A 99 14.80 6.26 -7.23
N ALA A 100 13.84 5.39 -7.56
CA ALA A 100 12.46 5.50 -7.10
C ALA A 100 12.23 4.90 -5.70
N GLU A 101 13.26 4.29 -5.10
CA GLU A 101 13.20 3.61 -3.80
C GLU A 101 12.13 2.50 -3.73
N VAL A 102 11.98 1.74 -4.82
CA VAL A 102 11.02 0.62 -4.92
C VAL A 102 11.73 -0.70 -5.22
N ASP A 103 11.04 -1.81 -4.95
CA ASP A 103 11.49 -3.13 -5.40
C ASP A 103 11.46 -3.22 -6.93
N GLU A 104 12.56 -3.68 -7.52
CA GLU A 104 12.72 -3.82 -8.96
C GLU A 104 11.63 -4.69 -9.59
N ASN A 105 11.20 -5.75 -8.91
CA ASN A 105 10.22 -6.70 -9.43
C ASN A 105 8.81 -6.09 -9.57
N LYS A 106 8.55 -4.99 -8.87
CA LYS A 106 7.27 -4.28 -8.95
C LYS A 106 7.16 -3.44 -10.21
N ILE A 107 8.28 -3.06 -10.82
CA ILE A 107 8.27 -2.37 -12.12
C ILE A 107 8.15 -3.44 -13.20
N THR A 108 7.09 -3.44 -13.98
CA THR A 108 6.83 -4.51 -14.95
C THR A 108 7.33 -4.17 -16.34
N SER A 109 7.10 -2.96 -16.80
CA SER A 109 7.55 -2.49 -18.12
C SER A 109 7.58 -0.96 -18.19
N VAL A 110 8.32 -0.45 -19.16
CA VAL A 110 8.37 0.98 -19.50
C VAL A 110 8.43 1.16 -21.01
N ALA A 111 7.87 2.23 -21.54
CA ALA A 111 8.05 2.61 -22.93
C ALA A 111 8.34 4.10 -23.04
N ALA A 112 9.19 4.46 -24.01
CA ALA A 112 9.55 5.82 -24.29
C ALA A 112 9.48 6.11 -25.79
N SER A 113 9.11 7.33 -26.16
CA SER A 113 9.14 7.81 -27.54
C SER A 113 9.42 9.31 -27.56
N GLY A 114 10.26 9.76 -28.48
CA GLY A 114 10.70 11.14 -28.58
C GLY A 114 11.43 11.63 -27.32
N GLY A 115 12.13 10.73 -26.61
CA GLY A 115 12.82 11.07 -25.35
C GLY A 115 11.90 11.24 -24.14
N LYS A 116 10.63 10.82 -24.21
CA LYS A 116 9.67 10.91 -23.11
C LYS A 116 9.09 9.55 -22.76
N ILE A 117 8.89 9.28 -21.47
CA ILE A 117 8.16 8.09 -21.01
C ILE A 117 6.69 8.19 -21.47
N THR A 118 6.25 7.25 -22.29
CA THR A 118 4.87 7.14 -22.81
C THR A 118 4.05 6.11 -22.06
N SER A 119 4.68 5.10 -21.48
CA SER A 119 4.01 4.08 -20.66
C SER A 119 4.92 3.59 -19.54
N LEU A 120 4.36 3.32 -18.36
CA LEU A 120 5.06 2.60 -17.29
C LEU A 120 4.05 1.77 -16.50
N VAL A 121 4.37 0.51 -16.25
CA VAL A 121 3.52 -0.39 -15.45
C VAL A 121 4.22 -0.72 -14.14
N TYR A 122 3.55 -0.43 -13.03
CA TYR A 122 3.99 -0.76 -11.67
C TYR A 122 2.95 -1.65 -10.97
N THR A 123 3.38 -2.71 -10.30
CA THR A 123 2.50 -3.71 -9.69
C THR A 123 2.83 -3.91 -8.22
N ASP A 124 1.86 -3.65 -7.35
CA ASP A 124 1.93 -3.98 -5.92
C ASP A 124 0.55 -4.42 -5.42
N GLY A 125 0.23 -5.70 -5.65
CA GLY A 125 -1.12 -6.26 -5.45
C GLY A 125 -2.11 -5.87 -6.55
N LYS A 126 -2.11 -4.61 -7.01
CA LYS A 126 -2.80 -4.15 -8.23
C LYS A 126 -1.78 -3.51 -9.18
N ALA A 127 -2.04 -3.62 -10.48
CA ALA A 127 -1.22 -2.97 -11.49
C ALA A 127 -1.70 -1.52 -11.69
N CYS A 128 -0.77 -0.57 -11.70
CA CYS A 128 -0.99 0.81 -12.08
C CYS A 128 -0.22 1.09 -13.36
N THR A 129 -0.95 1.53 -14.38
CA THR A 129 -0.39 1.90 -15.68
C THR A 129 -0.39 3.41 -15.80
N TYR A 130 0.80 3.98 -15.93
CA TYR A 130 0.99 5.34 -16.40
C TYR A 130 0.90 5.38 -17.93
N THR A 131 0.16 6.35 -18.46
CA THR A 131 0.13 6.68 -19.89
C THR A 131 0.44 8.15 -20.08
N GLY A 132 1.57 8.44 -20.72
CA GLY A 132 2.04 9.80 -21.00
C GLY A 132 1.42 10.35 -22.27
N SER A 133 0.92 11.59 -22.24
CA SER A 133 0.59 12.37 -23.43
C SER A 133 1.78 13.21 -23.88
N ALA A 134 1.90 13.45 -25.19
CA ALA A 134 2.93 14.31 -25.78
C ALA A 134 2.99 15.72 -25.16
N THR A 135 1.85 16.18 -24.61
CA THR A 135 1.63 17.49 -23.98
C THR A 135 2.05 17.58 -22.50
N GLY A 136 2.63 16.53 -21.91
CA GLY A 136 3.18 16.56 -20.54
C GLY A 136 2.17 16.24 -19.42
N SER A 137 0.90 16.01 -19.76
CA SER A 137 -0.08 15.41 -18.85
C SER A 137 -0.10 13.89 -19.04
N GLY A 138 0.11 13.12 -17.99
CA GLY A 138 -0.04 11.66 -18.02
C GLY A 138 -1.11 11.17 -17.06
N THR A 139 -1.77 10.08 -17.42
CA THR A 139 -2.85 9.48 -16.65
C THR A 139 -2.34 8.25 -15.91
N TYR A 140 -2.77 8.05 -14.67
CA TYR A 140 -2.47 6.86 -13.87
C TYR A 140 -3.75 6.07 -13.71
N VAL A 141 -3.78 4.84 -14.23
CA VAL A 141 -4.93 3.95 -14.15
C VAL A 141 -4.54 2.74 -13.33
N VAL A 142 -5.15 2.57 -12.16
CA VAL A 142 -5.01 1.36 -11.36
C VAL A 142 -6.04 0.36 -11.87
N GLY A 143 -5.59 -0.83 -12.26
CA GLY A 143 -6.45 -1.95 -12.63
C GLY A 143 -7.32 -2.39 -11.47
N ASP A 144 -8.49 -2.95 -11.81
CA ASP A 144 -9.45 -3.46 -10.84
C ASP A 144 -8.93 -4.66 -10.02
#